data_AF-A0A1U7NPX5-F1
#
_entry.id   AF-A0A1U7NPX5-F1
#
_cell.length_a   1.000
_cell.length_b   1.000
_cell.length_c   1.000
_cell.angle_alpha   90.00
_cell.angle_beta   90.00
_cell.angle_gamma   90.00
#
_symmetry.space_group_name_H-M   'P 1'
#
loop_
_entity.id
_entity.type
_entity.pdbx_description
1 polymer ?
#
loop_
_entity_poly.entity_id
_entity_poly.type
_entity_poly.pdbx_seq_one_letter_code
_entity_poly.pdbx_strand_id
1 'polypeptide(L)' 'MKKPKDIFRKTGMITYKNRPIELWLSKNKEILFKENGKAITDPEEIAHIFAYLKEANEG' A
#
# COMPACT_ATOMS: atom_id res chain seq x y z
N MET A 1 20.63 -4.76 -20.66
CA MET A 1 20.69 -4.44 -19.21
C MET A 1 19.36 -4.79 -18.57
N LYS A 2 19.31 -5.78 -17.66
CA LYS A 2 18.08 -6.10 -16.92
C LYS A 2 17.81 -4.95 -15.96
N LYS A 3 16.76 -4.15 -16.19
CA LYS A 3 16.30 -3.13 -15.24
C LYS A 3 16.15 -3.79 -13.87
N PRO A 4 16.70 -3.24 -12.78
CA PRO A 4 16.36 -3.74 -11.45
C PRO A 4 14.85 -3.62 -11.34
N LYS A 5 14.14 -4.76 -11.26
CA LYS A 5 12.73 -4.74 -10.87
C LYS A 5 12.72 -4.00 -9.54
N ASP A 6 12.03 -2.86 -9.45
CA ASP A 6 11.81 -2.20 -8.19
C ASP A 6 11.18 -3.21 -7.23
N ILE A 7 12.00 -3.73 -6.31
CA ILE A 7 11.58 -4.76 -5.37
C ILE A 7 10.80 -4.04 -4.29
N PHE A 8 9.47 -4.01 -4.44
CA PHE A 8 8.58 -3.69 -3.35
C PHE A 8 8.83 -4.66 -2.19
N ARG A 9 8.97 -4.12 -0.98
CA ARG A 9 9.10 -4.90 0.25
C ARG A 9 7.91 -4.62 1.15
N LYS A 10 7.35 -5.67 1.75
CA LYS A 10 6.31 -5.52 2.78
C LYS A 10 6.89 -4.74 3.94
N THR A 11 6.29 -3.59 4.25
CA THR A 11 6.71 -2.74 5.36
C THR A 11 5.77 -2.84 6.56
N GLY A 12 4.52 -3.25 6.34
CA GLY A 12 3.51 -3.25 7.38
C GLY A 12 2.16 -3.76 6.90
N MET A 13 1.17 -3.69 7.78
CA MET A 13 -0.20 -4.09 7.52
C MET A 13 -1.13 -3.19 8.34
N ILE A 14 -2.24 -2.79 7.73
CA ILE A 14 -3.31 -2.03 8.37
C ILE A 14 -4.63 -2.77 8.22
N THR A 15 -5.57 -2.48 9.12
CA THR A 15 -6.95 -2.94 8.98
C THR A 15 -7.78 -1.80 8.40
N TYR A 16 -8.24 -1.96 7.17
CA TYR A 16 -9.07 -0.97 6.48
C TYR A 16 -10.41 -1.60 6.11
N LYS A 17 -11.54 -0.98 6.50
CA LYS A 17 -12.90 -1.55 6.30
C LYS A 17 -13.03 -3.01 6.77
N ASN A 18 -12.43 -3.35 7.91
CA ASN A 18 -12.35 -4.71 8.46
C ASN A 18 -11.61 -5.74 7.55
N ARG A 19 -10.77 -5.26 6.64
CA ARG A 19 -9.95 -6.08 5.73
C ARG A 19 -8.47 -5.82 5.99
N PRO A 20 -7.61 -6.86 6.04
CA PRO A 20 -6.18 -6.67 6.20
C PRO A 20 -5.55 -6.20 4.89
N ILE A 21 -5.01 -4.99 4.89
CA ILE A 21 -4.29 -4.40 3.76
C ILE A 21 -2.80 -4.36 4.07
N GLU A 22 -2.01 -5.03 3.26
CA GLU A 22 -0.56 -5.03 3.34
C GLU A 22 0.01 -3.77 2.66
N LEU A 23 0.92 -3.09 3.36
CA LEU A 23 1.69 -1.99 2.82
C LEU A 23 3.02 -2.49 2.29
N TRP A 24 3.32 -2.14 1.05
CA TRP A 24 4.57 -2.46 0.39
C TRP A 24 5.24 -1.18 -0.10
N LEU A 25 6.52 -1.00 0.22
CA LEU A 25 7.31 0.17 -0.17
C LEU A 25 8.41 -0.22 -1.15
N SER A 26 8.57 0.58 -2.20
CA SER A 26 9.75 0.52 -3.09
C SER A 26 10.87 1.42 -2.57
N LYS A 27 12.08 1.25 -3.11
CA LYS A 27 13.21 2.14 -2.82
C LYS A 27 12.97 3.57 -3.31
N ASN A 28 12.11 3.75 -4.31
CA ASN A 28 11.77 5.05 -4.90
C ASN A 28 10.63 5.74 -4.14
N LYS A 29 10.30 5.27 -2.93
CA LYS A 29 9.19 5.76 -2.10
C LYS A 29 7.81 5.56 -2.74
N GLU A 30 7.68 4.61 -3.67
CA GLU A 30 6.37 4.21 -4.17
C GLU A 30 5.70 3.27 -3.18
N ILE A 31 4.40 3.41 -3.04
CA ILE A 31 3.57 2.61 -2.13
C ILE A 31 2.68 1.71 -2.98
N LEU A 32 2.62 0.44 -2.60
CA LEU A 32 1.70 -0.53 -3.17
C LEU A 32 0.90 -1.17 -2.04
N PHE A 33 -0.42 -1.20 -2.22
CA PHE A 33 -1.32 -1.85 -1.30
C PHE A 33 -1.69 -3.23 -1.82
N LYS A 34 -1.68 -4.23 -0.94
CA LYS A 34 -2.20 -5.56 -1.27
C LYS A 34 -3.29 -5.99 -0.31
N GLU A 35 -4.29 -6.66 -0.84
CA GLU A 35 -5.28 -7.38 -0.06
C GLU A 35 -5.11 -8.88 -0.36
N ASN A 36 -4.86 -9.69 0.67
CA ASN A 36 -4.66 -11.14 0.52
C ASN A 36 -3.65 -11.53 -0.58
N GLY A 37 -2.53 -10.80 -0.67
CA GLY A 37 -1.49 -11.04 -1.67
C GLY A 37 -1.77 -10.47 -3.08
N LYS A 38 -2.94 -9.91 -3.35
CA LYS A 38 -3.30 -9.26 -4.63
C LYS A 38 -3.12 -7.76 -4.54
N ALA A 39 -2.51 -7.14 -5.55
CA ALA A 39 -2.37 -5.69 -5.59
C ALA A 39 -3.72 -5.01 -5.81
N ILE A 40 -3.99 -3.97 -5.02
CA ILE A 40 -5.13 -3.07 -5.25
C ILE A 40 -4.72 -2.13 -6.38
N THR A 41 -5.47 -2.13 -7.47
CA THR A 41 -5.22 -1.29 -8.65
C THR A 41 -6.30 -0.24 -8.87
N ASP A 42 -7.37 -0.29 -8.09
CA ASP A 42 -8.47 0.66 -8.16
C ASP A 42 -8.04 2.02 -7.59
N PRO A 43 -8.05 3.10 -8.38
CA PRO A 43 -7.50 4.40 -7.96
C PRO A 43 -8.35 5.06 -6.86
N GLU A 44 -9.66 4.85 -6.84
CA GLU A 44 -10.55 5.41 -5.81
C GLU A 44 -10.28 4.73 -4.46
N GLU A 45 -10.22 3.40 -4.43
CA GLU A 45 -9.91 2.65 -3.21
C GLU A 45 -8.52 2.98 -2.68
N ILE A 46 -7.52 3.14 -3.56
CA ILE A 46 -6.18 3.61 -3.17
C ILE A 46 -6.26 4.98 -2.49
N ALA A 47 -6.99 5.93 -3.08
CA ALA A 47 -7.15 7.26 -2.50
C ALA A 47 -7.84 7.22 -1.12
N HIS A 48 -8.85 6.38 -0.95
CA HIS A 48 -9.50 6.21 0.34
C HIS A 48 -8.60 5.57 1.40
N ILE A 49 -7.75 4.60 1.03
CA ILE A 49 -6.76 4.02 1.95
C ILE A 49 -5.75 5.09 2.39
N PHE A 50 -5.30 5.94 1.46
CA PHE A 50 -4.43 7.07 1.80
C PHE A 50 -5.09 8.07 2.73
N ALA A 51 -6.35 8.44 2.49
CA ALA A 51 -7.10 9.33 3.36
C ALA A 51 -7.19 8.76 4.78
N TYR A 52 -7.55 7.48 4.90
CA TYR A 52 -7.59 6.77 6.18
C TYR A 52 -6.25 6.79 6.92
N LEU A 53 -5.14 6.55 6.22
CA LEU A 53 -3.80 6.61 6.79
C LEU A 53 -3.42 8.02 7.26
N LYS A 54 -3.84 9.05 6.52
CA LYS A 54 -3.60 10.44 6.89
C LYS A 54 -4.37 10.80 8.16
N GLU A 55 -5.67 10.50 8.20
CA GLU A 55 -6.52 10.74 9.37
C GLU A 55 -6.00 10.01 10.61
N ALA A 56 -5.55 8.76 10.47
CA ALA A 56 -4.97 8.00 11.57
C ALA A 56 -3.63 8.56 12.11
N ASN A 57 -2.91 9.35 11.31
CA ASN A 57 -1.64 9.96 11.69
C ASN A 57 -1.79 11.41 12.20
N GLU A 58 -2.91 12.06 11.91
CA GLU A 58 -3.25 13.41 12.40
C GLU A 58 -4.09 13.36 13.70
N GLY A 59 -4.51 12.17 14.13
CA GLY A 59 -5.23 11.91 15.38
C GLY A 59 -4.35 11.75 16.62
#